data_AF-A0A935F595-F1
#
_entry.id   AF-A0A935F595-F1
#
_cell.length_a   1.000
_cell.length_b   1.000
_cell.length_c   1.000
_cell.angle_alpha   90.00
_cell.angle_beta   90.00
_cell.angle_gamma   90.00
#
_symmetry.space_group_name_H-M   'P 1'
#
loop_
_entity.id
_entity.type
_entity.pdbx_description
1 polymer ?
#
loop_
_entity_poly.entity_id
_entity_poly.type
_entity_poly.pdbx_seq_one_letter_code
_entity_poly.pdbx_strand_id
1 'polypeptide(L)'
;MKVPDLSAVDECGVHDWKGPGEPLKAAAAHAGLRYAPVDLGKAKDKATLFAELDRALALPDHFGHNWDALADVLEDRDWLGKRGRVILLAHAPAYRKDHPTDARMLEEILGEAAEFWQERHVPFWVFVGG
;
A
#
# COMPACT_ATOMS: atom_id res chain seq x y z
N MET A 1 -9.18 -8.39 14.80
CA MET A 1 -7.74 -8.04 14.77
C MET A 1 -7.61 -6.62 15.31
N LYS A 2 -6.66 -6.33 16.20
CA LYS A 2 -6.44 -4.98 16.71
C LYS A 2 -5.59 -4.21 15.70
N VAL A 3 -5.93 -2.95 15.42
CA VAL A 3 -5.08 -2.06 14.60
C VAL A 3 -3.76 -1.85 15.36
N PRO A 4 -2.60 -2.02 14.72
CA PRO A 4 -1.31 -1.72 15.35
C PRO A 4 -1.18 -0.23 15.67
N ASP A 5 -0.21 0.12 16.51
CA ASP A 5 0.13 1.52 16.73
C ASP A 5 0.82 2.07 15.47
N LEU A 6 0.10 2.84 14.65
CA LEU A 6 0.62 3.36 13.39
C LEU A 6 1.71 4.44 13.57
N SER A 7 2.01 4.85 14.81
CA SER A 7 3.16 5.69 15.14
C SER A 7 4.46 4.90 15.37
N ALA A 8 4.39 3.58 15.57
CA ALA A 8 5.54 2.71 15.75
C ALA A 8 6.24 2.43 14.41
N VAL A 9 7.13 3.33 13.99
CA VAL A 9 7.80 3.23 12.67
C VAL A 9 8.60 1.92 12.51
N ASP A 10 9.16 1.39 13.58
CA ASP A 10 9.91 0.13 13.56
C ASP A 10 9.03 -1.11 13.27
N GLU A 11 7.70 -0.95 13.34
CA GLU A 11 6.72 -2.00 13.01
C GLU A 11 6.11 -1.83 11.60
N CYS A 12 6.53 -0.80 10.86
CA CYS A 12 6.13 -0.58 9.46
C CYS A 12 6.48 -1.78 8.58
N GLY A 13 5.70 -2.00 7.53
CA GLY A 13 5.84 -3.17 6.66
C GLY A 13 4.52 -3.58 6.00
N VAL A 14 4.55 -4.76 5.40
CA VAL A 14 3.39 -5.43 4.80
C VAL A 14 2.80 -6.44 5.80
N HIS A 15 1.51 -6.28 6.12
CA HIS A 15 0.83 -7.07 7.16
C HIS A 15 -0.49 -7.65 6.61
N ASP A 16 -0.76 -8.93 6.87
CA ASP A 16 -2.10 -9.46 6.61
C ASP A 16 -3.15 -8.81 7.53
N TRP A 17 -4.33 -8.51 6.98
CA TRP A 17 -5.41 -7.81 7.67
C TRP A 17 -6.74 -8.50 7.43
N LYS A 18 -7.43 -8.89 8.51
CA LYS A 18 -8.75 -9.55 8.46
C LYS A 18 -9.90 -8.64 8.90
N GLY A 19 -9.63 -7.35 9.09
CA GLY A 19 -10.60 -6.38 9.60
C GLY A 19 -11.21 -5.50 8.51
N PRO A 20 -12.23 -4.71 8.85
CA PRO A 20 -12.71 -3.64 7.96
C PRO A 20 -11.64 -2.54 7.80
N GLY A 21 -11.81 -1.67 6.81
CA GLY A 21 -10.88 -0.56 6.54
C GLY A 21 -11.07 0.64 7.47
N GLU A 22 -12.26 0.82 8.03
CA GLU A 22 -12.64 1.97 8.86
C GLU A 22 -11.73 2.15 10.09
N PRO A 23 -11.38 1.09 10.86
CA PRO A 23 -10.42 1.23 11.96
C PRO A 23 -9.03 1.68 11.51
N LEU A 24 -8.53 1.19 10.36
CA LEU A 24 -7.25 1.61 9.80
C LEU A 24 -7.30 3.08 9.37
N LYS A 25 -8.39 3.50 8.73
CA LYS A 25 -8.61 4.90 8.36
C LYS A 25 -8.64 5.83 9.57
N ALA A 26 -9.33 5.43 10.63
CA ALA A 26 -9.42 6.21 11.87
C ALA A 26 -8.04 6.31 12.57
N ALA A 27 -7.30 5.21 12.66
CA ALA A 27 -5.95 5.20 13.22
C ALA A 27 -4.97 6.04 12.39
N ALA A 28 -5.04 5.94 11.05
CA ALA A 28 -4.23 6.74 10.15
C ALA A 28 -4.48 8.24 10.37
N ALA A 29 -5.76 8.64 10.48
CA ALA A 29 -6.12 10.02 10.77
C ALA A 29 -5.58 10.49 12.13
N HIS A 30 -5.65 9.65 13.16
CA HIS A 30 -5.11 9.96 14.49
C HIS A 30 -3.57 10.18 14.47
N ALA A 31 -2.83 9.35 13.72
CA ALA A 31 -1.39 9.50 13.52
C ALA A 31 -1.02 10.61 12.50
N GLY A 32 -2.00 11.20 11.81
CA GLY A 32 -1.78 12.23 10.78
C GLY A 32 -1.23 11.67 9.46
N LEU A 33 -1.44 10.38 9.20
CA LEU A 33 -1.03 9.68 7.99
C LEU A 33 -2.10 9.78 6.89
N ARG A 34 -1.67 9.73 5.63
CA ARG A 34 -2.60 9.52 4.50
C ARG A 34 -3.11 8.09 4.52
N TYR A 35 -4.39 7.89 4.24
CA TYR A 35 -4.99 6.57 4.11
C TYR A 35 -5.47 6.36 2.67
N ALA A 36 -5.02 5.27 2.05
CA ALA A 36 -5.33 4.94 0.66
C ALA A 36 -5.82 3.48 0.53
N PRO A 37 -7.12 3.24 0.33
CA PRO A 37 -7.64 1.91 0.02
C PRO A 37 -7.52 1.62 -1.49
N VAL A 38 -6.77 0.58 -1.82
CA VAL A 38 -6.64 0.00 -3.16
C VAL A 38 -7.55 -1.22 -3.22
N ASP A 39 -8.52 -1.23 -4.15
CA ASP A 39 -9.49 -2.33 -4.26
C ASP A 39 -9.03 -3.36 -5.30
N LEU A 40 -8.38 -4.43 -4.84
CA LEU A 40 -7.90 -5.49 -5.71
C LEU A 40 -9.04 -6.33 -6.31
N GLY A 41 -10.27 -6.22 -5.81
CA GLY A 41 -11.44 -6.83 -6.41
C GLY A 41 -11.82 -6.23 -7.77
N LYS A 42 -11.27 -5.05 -8.11
CA LYS A 42 -11.44 -4.40 -9.42
C LYS A 42 -10.34 -4.76 -10.42
N ALA A 43 -9.23 -5.31 -9.95
CA ALA A 43 -8.14 -5.77 -10.79
C ALA A 43 -8.46 -7.16 -11.34
N LYS A 44 -8.38 -7.30 -12.67
CA LYS A 44 -8.59 -8.56 -13.41
C LYS A 44 -7.33 -9.06 -14.11
N ASP A 45 -6.32 -8.21 -14.17
CA ASP A 45 -5.03 -8.43 -14.79
C ASP A 45 -4.03 -7.38 -14.26
N LYS A 46 -2.79 -7.46 -14.72
CA LYS A 46 -1.73 -6.51 -14.34
C LYS A 46 -2.02 -5.06 -14.77
N ALA A 47 -2.69 -4.84 -15.90
CA ALA A 47 -2.98 -3.49 -16.38
C ALA A 47 -4.02 -2.79 -15.48
N THR A 48 -5.09 -3.50 -15.15
CA THR A 48 -6.13 -3.03 -14.23
C THR A 48 -5.63 -2.92 -12.79
N LEU A 49 -4.67 -3.76 -12.37
CA LEU A 49 -3.95 -3.59 -11.11
C LEU A 49 -3.25 -2.23 -11.04
N PHE A 50 -2.41 -1.92 -12.03
CA PHE A 50 -1.70 -0.64 -12.05
C PHE A 50 -2.63 0.56 -12.14
N ALA A 51 -3.74 0.45 -12.89
CA ALA A 51 -4.75 1.50 -12.95
C ALA A 51 -5.41 1.75 -11.59
N GLU A 52 -5.70 0.69 -10.82
CA GLU A 52 -6.26 0.84 -9.47
C GLU A 52 -5.24 1.39 -8.47
N LEU A 53 -3.97 1.00 -8.56
CA LEU A 53 -2.89 1.57 -7.76
C LEU A 53 -2.70 3.06 -8.04
N ASP A 54 -2.59 3.44 -9.31
CA ASP A 54 -2.45 4.82 -9.76
C ASP A 54 -3.61 5.69 -9.23
N ARG A 55 -4.85 5.26 -9.49
CA ARG A 55 -6.06 5.96 -9.04
C ARG A 55 -6.15 6.08 -7.52
N ALA A 56 -5.87 5.01 -6.78
CA ALA A 56 -6.06 4.97 -5.33
C ALA A 56 -4.94 5.66 -4.56
N LEU A 57 -3.71 5.57 -5.06
CA LEU A 57 -2.55 6.21 -4.43
C LEU A 57 -2.37 7.66 -4.90
N ALA A 58 -3.03 8.06 -5.99
CA ALA A 58 -2.81 9.32 -6.70
C ALA A 58 -1.31 9.44 -7.04
N LEU A 59 -0.81 8.48 -7.81
CA LEU A 59 0.59 8.46 -8.24
C LEU A 59 0.87 9.64 -9.18
N PRO A 60 2.15 10.03 -9.34
CA PRO A 60 2.50 11.11 -10.26
C PRO A 60 2.13 10.82 -11.72
N ASP A 61 1.86 11.86 -12.51
CA ASP A 61 1.48 11.77 -13.93
C ASP A 61 2.50 11.00 -14.81
N HIS A 62 3.75 10.88 -14.34
CA HIS A 62 4.82 10.17 -15.04
C HIS A 62 4.91 8.67 -14.68
N PHE A 63 3.96 8.12 -13.91
CA PHE A 63 3.92 6.70 -13.57
C PHE A 63 3.84 5.82 -14.83
N GLY A 64 4.85 4.98 -15.05
CA GLY A 64 5.03 4.20 -16.28
C GLY A 64 4.22 2.90 -16.38
N HIS A 65 3.27 2.63 -15.47
CA HIS A 65 2.42 1.43 -15.43
C HIS A 65 3.19 0.10 -15.59
N ASN A 66 4.34 -0.02 -14.91
CA ASN A 66 5.15 -1.23 -14.85
C ASN A 66 5.76 -1.38 -13.45
N TRP A 67 6.42 -2.52 -13.19
CA TRP A 67 6.95 -2.82 -11.86
C TRP A 67 8.09 -1.90 -11.44
N ASP A 68 9.04 -1.64 -12.35
CA ASP A 68 10.19 -0.77 -12.09
C ASP A 68 9.71 0.66 -11.79
N ALA A 69 8.78 1.17 -12.61
CA ALA A 69 8.16 2.47 -12.39
C ALA A 69 7.37 2.52 -11.09
N LEU A 70 6.78 1.40 -10.63
CA LEU A 70 6.08 1.35 -9.33
C LEU A 70 7.09 1.44 -8.19
N ALA A 71 8.18 0.68 -8.23
CA ALA A 71 9.24 0.75 -7.22
C ALA A 71 9.81 2.18 -7.14
N ASP A 72 10.14 2.78 -8.28
CA ASP A 72 10.68 4.14 -8.35
C ASP A 72 9.73 5.17 -7.73
N VAL A 73 8.44 5.16 -8.11
CA VAL A 73 7.51 6.15 -7.56
C VAL A 73 7.23 5.90 -6.08
N LEU A 74 7.23 4.65 -5.59
CA LEU A 74 6.96 4.37 -4.18
C LEU A 74 8.05 4.91 -3.24
N GLU A 75 9.26 5.12 -3.73
CA GLU A 75 10.36 5.76 -3.00
C GLU A 75 10.38 7.30 -3.16
N ASP A 76 9.43 7.87 -3.92
CA ASP A 76 9.23 9.32 -4.04
C ASP A 76 8.35 9.88 -2.90
N ARG A 77 8.63 11.11 -2.48
CA ARG A 77 7.84 11.87 -1.49
C ARG A 77 6.53 12.42 -2.02
N ASP A 78 6.41 12.64 -3.34
CA ASP A 78 5.32 13.44 -3.92
C ASP A 78 3.93 12.89 -3.62
N TRP A 79 3.80 11.56 -3.58
CA TRP A 79 2.54 10.88 -3.28
C TRP A 79 2.43 10.52 -1.79
N LEU A 80 3.52 10.28 -1.06
CA LEU A 80 3.51 9.75 0.32
C LEU A 80 2.70 10.60 1.31
N GLY A 81 2.69 11.92 1.13
CA GLY A 81 2.07 12.89 2.04
C GLY A 81 3.00 13.31 3.18
N LYS A 82 2.61 14.35 3.92
CA LYS A 82 3.53 15.08 4.83
C LYS A 82 4.17 14.24 5.94
N ARG A 83 3.51 13.17 6.40
CA ARG A 83 3.94 12.38 7.56
C ARG A 83 4.10 10.89 7.28
N GLY A 84 3.85 10.44 6.05
CA GLY A 84 3.73 9.02 5.76
C GLY A 84 2.30 8.59 5.43
N ARG A 85 2.14 7.28 5.21
CA ARG A 85 0.96 6.71 4.56
C ARG A 85 0.62 5.31 5.06
N VAL A 86 -0.66 4.99 4.97
CA VAL A 86 -1.26 3.68 5.18
C VAL A 86 -1.97 3.27 3.90
N ILE A 87 -1.59 2.13 3.35
CA ILE A 87 -2.21 1.49 2.19
C ILE A 87 -3.00 0.27 2.69
N LEU A 88 -4.23 0.14 2.23
CA LEU A 88 -5.02 -1.10 2.38
C LEU A 88 -5.23 -1.71 1.00
N LEU A 89 -4.66 -2.88 0.74
CA LEU A 89 -4.99 -3.72 -0.40
C LEU A 89 -6.27 -4.51 -0.08
N ALA A 90 -7.44 -3.93 -0.33
CA ALA A 90 -8.74 -4.53 -0.04
C ALA A 90 -9.09 -5.64 -1.05
N HIS A 91 -9.86 -6.64 -0.60
CA HIS A 91 -10.35 -7.75 -1.43
C HIS A 91 -9.24 -8.53 -2.17
N ALA A 92 -8.07 -8.66 -1.54
CA ALA A 92 -6.90 -9.31 -2.13
C ALA A 92 -7.03 -10.82 -2.46
N PRO A 93 -7.83 -11.66 -1.77
CA PRO A 93 -7.78 -13.11 -1.96
C PRO A 93 -8.03 -13.60 -3.38
N ALA A 94 -8.97 -12.98 -4.10
CA ALA A 94 -9.28 -13.37 -5.47
C ALA A 94 -8.10 -13.05 -6.40
N TYR A 95 -7.56 -11.83 -6.33
CA TYR A 95 -6.42 -11.41 -7.15
C TYR A 95 -5.16 -12.23 -6.83
N ARG A 96 -4.84 -12.45 -5.54
CA ARG A 96 -3.72 -13.30 -5.11
C ARG A 96 -3.83 -14.73 -5.67
N LYS A 97 -5.04 -15.28 -5.75
CA LYS A 97 -5.29 -16.62 -6.28
C LYS A 97 -5.14 -16.68 -7.80
N ASP A 98 -5.70 -15.71 -8.51
CA ASP A 98 -5.76 -15.73 -9.97
C ASP A 98 -4.44 -15.21 -10.61
N HIS A 99 -3.71 -14.35 -9.91
CA HIS A 99 -2.45 -13.72 -10.35
C HIS A 99 -1.35 -13.80 -9.28
N PRO A 100 -0.94 -15.01 -8.83
CA PRO A 100 -0.03 -15.18 -7.69
C PRO A 100 1.34 -14.53 -7.90
N THR A 101 1.86 -14.55 -9.13
CA THR A 101 3.14 -13.91 -9.46
C THR A 101 3.06 -12.39 -9.34
N ASP A 102 2.00 -11.77 -9.89
CA ASP A 102 1.84 -10.31 -9.84
C ASP A 102 1.55 -9.84 -8.41
N ALA A 103 0.74 -10.58 -7.65
CA ALA A 103 0.48 -10.28 -6.25
C ALA A 103 1.75 -10.35 -5.39
N ARG A 104 2.58 -11.38 -5.59
CA ARG A 104 3.88 -11.50 -4.90
C ARG A 104 4.80 -10.33 -5.24
N MET A 105 4.93 -9.98 -6.53
CA MET A 105 5.75 -8.84 -6.96
C MET A 105 5.28 -7.52 -6.32
N LEU A 106 3.96 -7.29 -6.27
CA LEU A 106 3.40 -6.11 -5.62
C LEU A 106 3.76 -6.04 -4.13
N GLU A 107 3.61 -7.16 -3.41
CA GLU A 107 3.91 -7.22 -1.98
C GLU A 107 5.40 -7.09 -1.70
N GLU A 108 6.27 -7.66 -2.55
CA GLU A 108 7.72 -7.49 -2.48
C GLU A 108 8.11 -6.01 -2.66
N ILE A 109 7.63 -5.35 -3.72
CA ILE A 109 7.89 -3.93 -3.98
C ILE A 109 7.37 -3.03 -2.84
N LEU A 110 6.17 -3.33 -2.31
CA LEU A 110 5.62 -2.60 -1.18
C LEU A 110 6.41 -2.84 0.13
N GLY A 111 6.98 -4.03 0.29
CA GLY A 111 7.88 -4.37 1.39
C GLY A 111 9.19 -3.59 1.32
N GLU A 112 9.84 -3.59 0.16
CA GLU A 112 11.06 -2.81 -0.09
C GLU A 112 10.83 -1.32 0.15
N ALA A 113 9.72 -0.76 -0.34
CA ALA A 113 9.35 0.63 -0.06
C ALA A 113 9.12 0.89 1.45
N ALA A 114 8.55 -0.08 2.18
CA ALA A 114 8.36 0.05 3.62
C ALA A 114 9.70 0.11 4.37
N GLU A 115 10.66 -0.75 3.99
CA GLU A 115 12.02 -0.73 4.54
C GLU A 115 12.73 0.60 4.23
N PHE A 116 12.67 1.06 2.99
CA PHE A 116 13.23 2.34 2.56
C PHE A 116 12.72 3.53 3.40
N TRP A 117 11.41 3.59 3.67
CA TRP A 117 10.81 4.67 4.46
C TRP A 117 11.06 4.50 5.96
N GLN A 118 11.11 3.26 6.46
CA GLN A 118 11.45 2.97 7.85
C GLN A 118 12.86 3.47 8.19
N GLU A 119 13.86 3.23 7.35
CA GLU A 119 15.24 3.75 7.52
C GLU A 119 15.29 5.28 7.60
N ARG A 120 14.31 5.96 7.01
CA ARG A 120 14.17 7.43 7.00
C ARG A 120 13.24 7.93 8.12
N HIS A 121 12.82 7.06 9.03
CA HIS A 121 11.86 7.32 10.10
C HIS A 121 10.53 7.89 9.59
N VAL A 122 10.06 7.44 8.43
CA VAL A 122 8.78 7.83 7.85
C VAL A 122 7.80 6.64 7.92
N PRO A 123 6.65 6.77 8.60
CA PRO A 123 5.64 5.72 8.65
C PRO A 123 5.13 5.31 7.26
N PHE A 124 5.32 4.04 6.91
CA PHE A 124 4.79 3.43 5.69
C PHE A 124 4.18 2.06 6.01
N TRP A 125 2.86 2.00 6.01
CA TRP A 125 2.12 0.81 6.40
C TRP A 125 1.36 0.24 5.22
N VAL A 126 1.44 -1.08 5.04
CA VAL A 126 0.67 -1.79 4.04
C VAL A 126 -0.09 -2.91 4.72
N PHE A 127 -1.41 -2.93 4.53
CA PHE A 127 -2.29 -3.97 5.03
C PHE A 127 -2.90 -4.73 3.86
N VAL A 128 -2.78 -6.05 3.87
CA VAL A 128 -3.37 -6.91 2.83
C VAL A 128 -4.66 -7.52 3.34
N GLY A 129 -5.78 -7.00 2.84
CA GLY A 129 -7.14 -7.32 3.26
C GLY A 129 -7.60 -8.67 2.70
N GLY A 130 -7.84 -9.63 3.59
CA GLY A 130 -8.33 -10.98 3.30
C GLY A 130 -9.72 -11.28 3.82
#